data_AF-A0A2A4MM99-F1
#
_entry.id   AF-A0A2A4MM99-F1
#
_cell.length_a   1.000
_cell.length_b   1.000
_cell.length_c   1.000
_cell.angle_alpha   90.00
_cell.angle_beta   90.00
_cell.angle_gamma   90.00
#
_symmetry.space_group_name_H-M   'P 1'
#
loop_
_entity.id
_entity.type
_entity.pdbx_description
1 polymer ?
#
loop_
_entity_poly.entity_id
_entity_poly.type
_entity_poly.pdbx_seq_one_letter_code
_entity_poly.pdbx_strand_id
1 'polypeptide(L)'
;MKIITAMAPRCGTSFVMQQCIKAKLPVNGIAFVNEALTPHTGNPDGYFEMQGEPQTGQIQKVWPVQLKEIDPKNISALLVLDRRDKQALFASMEQQAKRENLDYPVEQAYEEISRTLKDYLLKTGIAHKRVYTEDLDTEIDAILAYLAR
;
A
#
# COMPACT_ATOMS: atom_id res chain seq x y z
N MET A 1 6.66 -6.21 -13.23
CA MET A 1 6.65 -5.40 -11.98
C MET A 1 5.72 -6.04 -10.99
N LYS A 2 6.04 -6.01 -9.71
CA LYS A 2 5.16 -6.50 -8.64
C LYS A 2 4.71 -5.31 -7.82
N ILE A 3 3.40 -5.10 -7.73
CA ILE A 3 2.84 -3.89 -7.14
C ILE A 3 2.06 -4.23 -5.89
N ILE A 4 2.29 -3.45 -4.84
CA ILE A 4 1.48 -3.38 -3.64
C ILE A 4 0.76 -2.03 -3.65
N THR A 5 -0.56 -2.05 -3.55
CA THR A 5 -1.38 -0.85 -3.44
C THR A 5 -2.47 -1.04 -2.40
N ALA A 6 -3.26 0.00 -2.11
CA ALA A 6 -4.34 -0.08 -1.14
C ALA A 6 -5.53 0.80 -1.51
N MET A 7 -6.71 0.39 -1.03
CA MET A 7 -7.95 1.16 -1.13
C MET A 7 -7.92 2.48 -0.34
N ALA A 8 -6.97 2.62 0.59
CA ALA A 8 -6.78 3.80 1.43
C ALA A 8 -5.38 3.80 2.06
N PRO A 9 -4.96 4.93 2.67
CA PRO A 9 -3.86 4.93 3.63
C PRO A 9 -4.15 3.97 4.79
N ARG A 10 -3.12 3.65 5.59
CA ARG A 10 -3.27 2.86 6.83
C ARG A 10 -3.80 1.42 6.67
N CYS A 11 -3.70 0.85 5.47
CA CYS A 11 -4.05 -0.57 5.19
C CYS A 11 -2.85 -1.54 5.27
N GLY A 12 -1.70 -1.13 5.82
CA GLY A 12 -0.55 -2.02 6.04
C GLY A 12 0.38 -2.26 4.83
N THR A 13 0.36 -1.40 3.80
CA THR A 13 1.27 -1.54 2.64
C THR A 13 2.74 -1.47 3.04
N SER A 14 3.11 -0.58 3.96
CA SER A 14 4.49 -0.51 4.47
C SER A 14 4.89 -1.71 5.32
N PHE A 15 3.96 -2.31 6.06
CA PHE A 15 4.20 -3.59 6.76
C PHE A 15 4.57 -4.69 5.75
N VAL A 16 3.80 -4.85 4.68
CA VAL A 16 4.10 -5.86 3.64
C VAL A 16 5.46 -5.60 2.98
N MET A 17 5.80 -4.33 2.69
CA MET A 17 7.12 -3.98 2.15
C MET A 17 8.26 -4.38 3.09
N GLN A 18 8.12 -4.14 4.39
CA GLN A 18 9.11 -4.56 5.39
C GLN A 18 9.28 -6.08 5.41
N GLN A 19 8.19 -6.83 5.33
CA GLN A 19 8.24 -8.29 5.30
C GLN A 19 8.90 -8.81 4.02
N CYS A 20 8.69 -8.16 2.87
CA CYS A 20 9.40 -8.47 1.63
C CYS A 20 10.91 -8.30 1.78
N ILE A 21 11.37 -7.24 2.46
CA ILE A 21 12.80 -7.01 2.74
C ILE A 21 13.36 -8.04 3.70
N LYS A 22 12.64 -8.34 4.80
CA LYS A 22 13.02 -9.39 5.76
C LYS A 22 13.16 -10.75 5.07
N ALA A 23 12.30 -11.04 4.10
CA ALA A 23 12.34 -12.22 3.25
C ALA A 23 13.36 -12.15 2.09
N LYS A 24 14.16 -11.08 2.00
CA LYS A 24 15.18 -10.85 0.96
C LYS A 24 14.62 -10.82 -0.47
N LEU A 25 13.37 -10.40 -0.65
CA LEU A 25 12.79 -10.17 -1.96
C LEU A 25 13.30 -8.85 -2.56
N PRO A 26 13.42 -8.74 -3.89
CA PRO A 26 13.89 -7.51 -4.54
C PRO A 26 12.82 -6.43 -4.42
N VAL A 27 13.09 -5.39 -3.63
CA VAL A 27 12.17 -4.29 -3.34
C VAL A 27 12.70 -2.98 -3.91
N ASN A 28 11.88 -2.31 -4.73
CA ASN A 28 12.09 -0.93 -5.15
C ASN A 28 11.36 -0.01 -4.17
N GLY A 29 12.06 0.36 -3.10
CA GLY A 29 11.55 1.30 -2.12
C GLY A 29 12.53 1.53 -0.98
N ILE A 30 12.44 2.71 -0.38
CA ILE A 30 13.24 3.11 0.78
C ILE A 30 12.35 3.26 1.99
N ALA A 31 12.91 2.96 3.16
CA ALA A 31 12.30 3.37 4.42
C ALA A 31 12.43 4.89 4.53
N PHE A 32 11.30 5.58 4.53
CA PHE A 32 11.21 6.97 4.90
C PHE A 32 10.95 7.06 6.40
N VAL A 33 11.95 7.55 7.13
CA VAL A 33 11.83 7.93 8.54
C VAL A 33 11.87 9.44 8.58
N ASN A 34 10.72 10.06 8.81
CA ASN A 34 10.61 11.48 9.08
C ASN A 34 9.97 11.64 10.45
N GLU A 35 10.76 11.90 11.49
CA GLU A 35 10.24 11.97 12.86
C GLU A 35 9.16 13.05 13.06
N ALA A 36 9.14 14.10 12.21
CA ALA A 36 8.15 15.18 12.28
C ALA A 36 6.80 14.80 11.65
N LEU A 37 6.78 13.96 10.61
CA LEU A 37 5.55 13.56 9.89
C LEU A 37 5.14 12.11 10.16
N THR A 38 6.08 11.28 10.64
CA THR A 38 5.95 9.83 10.78
C THR A 38 6.54 9.38 12.13
N PRO A 39 5.86 9.66 13.26
CA PRO A 39 6.38 9.27 14.57
C PRO A 39 6.50 7.75 14.67
N HIS A 40 7.61 7.28 15.26
CA HIS A 40 7.92 5.85 15.48
C HIS A 40 6.78 5.08 16.17
N THR A 41 5.96 5.76 16.97
CA THR A 41 4.81 5.19 17.66
C THR A 41 3.76 4.68 16.65
N GLY A 42 3.77 3.37 16.42
CA GLY A 42 2.86 2.66 15.51
C GLY A 42 3.42 2.35 14.11
N ASN A 43 4.65 2.77 13.80
CA ASN A 43 5.42 2.30 12.64
C ASN A 43 6.93 2.45 12.91
N PRO A 44 7.51 1.64 13.80
CA PRO A 44 8.87 1.84 14.30
C PRO A 44 9.94 1.75 13.20
N ASP A 45 9.66 0.98 12.15
CA ASP A 45 10.55 0.73 11.01
C ASP A 45 10.32 1.70 9.82
N GLY A 46 9.50 2.74 10.01
CA GLY A 46 9.24 3.78 9.01
C GLY A 46 8.26 3.39 7.90
N TYR A 47 7.87 4.39 7.09
CA TYR A 47 6.99 4.17 5.94
C TYR A 47 7.81 3.82 4.73
N PHE A 48 7.43 2.78 4.01
CA PHE A 48 8.06 2.46 2.74
C PHE A 48 7.40 3.20 1.60
N GLU A 49 8.20 3.87 0.78
CA GLU A 49 7.79 4.51 -0.47
C GLU A 49 8.71 4.06 -1.61
N MET A 50 8.18 4.04 -2.83
CA MET A 50 8.94 3.74 -4.04
C MET A 50 10.05 4.77 -4.27
N GLN A 51 11.24 4.32 -4.70
CA GLN A 51 12.37 5.19 -5.00
C GLN A 51 12.49 5.39 -6.52
N GLY A 52 12.22 6.59 -7.02
CA GLY A 52 12.28 6.88 -8.45
C GLY A 52 11.22 6.13 -9.25
N GLU A 53 11.58 5.66 -10.45
CA GLU A 53 10.65 5.03 -11.38
C GLU A 53 10.33 3.56 -11.03
N PRO A 54 9.14 3.06 -11.41
CA PRO A 54 8.78 1.65 -11.35
C PRO A 54 9.82 0.73 -12.04
N GLN A 55 10.24 -0.35 -11.38
CA GLN A 55 11.26 -1.27 -11.90
C GLN A 55 10.73 -2.68 -12.16
N THR A 56 11.04 -3.23 -13.33
CA THR A 56 10.72 -4.61 -13.69
C THR A 56 11.46 -5.59 -12.77
N GLY A 57 10.78 -6.67 -12.38
CA GLY A 57 11.33 -7.70 -11.49
C GLY A 57 11.29 -7.36 -9.99
N GLN A 58 11.08 -6.09 -9.63
CA GLN A 58 11.04 -5.66 -8.23
C GLN A 58 9.60 -5.50 -7.69
N ILE A 59 9.48 -5.54 -6.36
CA ILE A 59 8.28 -5.25 -5.59
C ILE A 59 8.29 -3.79 -5.19
N GLN A 60 7.19 -3.09 -5.44
CA GLN A 60 7.08 -1.66 -5.14
C GLN A 60 5.69 -1.30 -4.64
N LYS A 61 5.66 -0.36 -3.69
CA LYS A 61 4.42 0.25 -3.22
C LYS A 61 4.05 1.38 -4.18
N VAL A 62 2.82 1.36 -4.67
CA VAL A 62 2.30 2.37 -5.61
C VAL A 62 0.96 2.88 -5.11
N TRP A 63 0.81 4.20 -5.04
CA TRP A 63 -0.47 4.83 -4.71
C TRP A 63 -1.45 4.67 -5.89
N PRO A 64 -2.77 4.52 -5.64
CA PRO A 64 -3.73 4.33 -6.73
C PRO A 64 -3.64 5.38 -7.84
N VAL A 65 -3.36 6.63 -7.50
CA VAL A 65 -3.22 7.74 -8.47
C VAL A 65 -2.03 7.55 -9.43
N GLN A 66 -1.00 6.81 -9.02
CA GLN A 66 0.20 6.52 -9.82
C GLN A 66 0.01 5.29 -10.72
N LEU A 67 -0.95 4.41 -10.41
CA LEU A 67 -1.22 3.22 -11.25
C LEU A 67 -1.62 3.59 -12.68
N LYS A 68 -2.24 4.76 -12.88
CA LYS A 68 -2.64 5.27 -14.19
C LYS A 68 -1.46 5.44 -15.16
N GLU A 69 -0.24 5.57 -14.62
CA GLU A 69 1.01 5.78 -15.37
C GLU A 69 1.71 4.45 -15.69
N ILE A 70 1.19 3.33 -15.16
CA ILE A 70 1.75 2.00 -15.33
C ILE A 70 0.89 1.19 -16.32
N ASP A 71 1.51 0.72 -17.40
CA ASP A 71 0.87 -0.25 -18.30
C ASP A 71 0.57 -1.54 -17.52
N PRO A 72 -0.70 -1.96 -17.39
CA PRO A 72 -1.06 -3.17 -16.68
C PRO A 72 -0.39 -4.44 -17.23
N LYS A 73 0.01 -4.47 -18.50
CA LYS A 73 0.75 -5.60 -19.09
C LYS A 73 2.12 -5.82 -18.47
N ASN A 74 2.69 -4.77 -17.87
CA ASN A 74 3.98 -4.85 -17.21
C ASN A 74 3.86 -5.29 -15.74
N ILE A 75 2.64 -5.49 -15.22
CA ILE A 75 2.40 -5.93 -13.85
C ILE A 75 2.25 -7.46 -13.83
N SER A 76 3.18 -8.15 -13.18
CA SER A 76 3.17 -9.61 -13.04
C SER A 76 2.48 -10.09 -11.76
N ALA A 77 2.36 -9.20 -10.75
CA ALA A 77 1.60 -9.44 -9.53
C ALA A 77 1.04 -8.12 -8.99
N LEU A 78 -0.23 -8.10 -8.61
CA LEU A 78 -0.90 -6.96 -7.99
C LEU A 78 -1.54 -7.38 -6.66
N LEU A 79 -0.99 -6.88 -5.56
CA LEU A 79 -1.57 -7.01 -4.23
C LEU A 79 -2.35 -5.74 -3.89
N VAL A 80 -3.62 -5.90 -3.56
CA VAL A 80 -4.51 -4.82 -3.14
C VAL A 80 -4.86 -5.01 -1.67
N LEU A 81 -4.44 -4.07 -0.83
CA LEU A 81 -4.81 -4.06 0.57
C LEU A 81 -6.06 -3.24 0.82
N ASP A 82 -6.87 -3.69 1.76
CA ASP A 82 -8.00 -2.94 2.28
C ASP A 82 -8.12 -3.18 3.79
N ARG A 83 -9.00 -2.44 4.46
CA ARG A 83 -9.37 -2.67 5.86
C ARG A 83 -10.86 -2.96 5.94
N ARG A 84 -11.24 -4.06 6.60
CA ARG A 84 -12.66 -4.41 6.78
C ARG A 84 -13.33 -3.46 7.76
N ASP A 85 -12.66 -3.19 8.87
CA ASP A 85 -13.15 -2.24 9.86
C ASP A 85 -12.93 -0.79 9.38
N LYS A 86 -13.97 -0.22 8.75
CA LYS A 86 -13.94 1.16 8.25
C LYS A 86 -13.92 2.20 9.36
N GLN A 87 -14.53 1.91 10.50
CA GLN A 87 -14.50 2.82 11.64
C GLN A 87 -13.07 2.96 12.17
N ALA A 88 -12.37 1.83 12.34
CA ALA A 88 -10.97 1.85 12.76
C ALA A 88 -10.02 2.39 11.66
N LEU A 89 -10.37 2.22 10.37
CA LEU A 89 -9.66 2.86 9.26
C LEU A 89 -9.72 4.39 9.39
N PHE A 90 -10.93 4.95 9.47
CA PHE A 90 -11.14 6.40 9.51
C PHE A 90 -10.51 7.01 10.76
N ALA A 91 -10.67 6.37 11.92
CA ALA A 91 -9.99 6.81 13.14
C ALA A 91 -8.46 6.86 12.97
N SER A 92 -7.86 5.86 12.30
CA SER A 92 -6.41 5.87 12.03
C SER A 92 -6.00 6.96 11.02
N MET A 93 -6.84 7.26 10.03
CA MET A 93 -6.60 8.34 9.07
C MET A 93 -6.68 9.71 9.74
N GLU A 94 -7.68 9.94 10.60
CA GLU A 94 -7.81 11.19 11.36
C GLU A 94 -6.61 11.42 12.29
N GLN A 95 -6.16 10.37 12.97
CA GLN A 95 -4.94 10.45 13.80
C GLN A 95 -3.71 10.79 12.96
N GLN A 96 -3.62 10.30 11.73
CA GLN A 96 -2.54 10.69 10.82
C GLN A 96 -2.68 12.15 10.39
N ALA A 97 -3.85 12.58 9.93
CA ALA A 97 -4.12 13.95 9.51
C ALA A 97 -3.77 14.96 10.60
N LYS A 98 -4.21 14.70 11.84
CA LYS A 98 -3.89 15.53 13.02
C LYS A 98 -2.38 15.63 13.28
N ARG A 99 -1.63 14.53 13.10
CA ARG A 99 -0.16 14.53 13.29
C ARG A 99 0.57 15.28 12.20
N GLU A 100 0.10 15.20 10.97
CA GLU A 100 0.71 15.85 9.81
C GLU A 100 0.21 17.29 9.61
N ASN A 101 -0.63 17.80 10.54
CA ASN A 101 -1.30 19.09 10.45
C ASN A 101 -2.05 19.27 9.12
N LEU A 102 -2.66 18.18 8.64
CA LEU A 102 -3.50 18.14 7.46
C LEU A 102 -4.96 18.22 7.88
N ASP A 103 -5.73 19.04 7.16
CA ASP A 103 -7.18 19.13 7.33
C ASP A 103 -7.86 18.57 6.07
N TYR A 104 -8.42 17.37 6.21
CA TYR A 104 -9.23 16.76 5.15
C TYR A 104 -10.30 15.83 5.72
N PRO A 105 -11.48 15.76 5.07
CA PRO A 105 -12.52 14.80 5.42
C PRO A 105 -12.08 13.36 5.06
N VAL A 106 -11.84 12.53 6.07
CA VAL A 106 -11.26 11.18 5.89
C VAL A 106 -12.14 10.22 5.08
N GLU A 107 -13.46 10.33 5.20
CA GLU A 107 -14.40 9.51 4.42
C GLU A 107 -14.34 9.87 2.93
N GLN A 108 -14.29 11.16 2.61
CA GLN A 108 -14.16 11.63 1.23
C GLN A 108 -12.81 11.21 0.65
N ALA A 109 -11.72 11.34 1.41
CA ALA A 109 -10.41 10.87 0.98
C ALA A 109 -10.40 9.36 0.69
N TYR A 110 -11.07 8.56 1.54
CA TYR A 110 -11.26 7.12 1.29
C TYR A 110 -12.05 6.86 0.00
N GLU A 111 -13.16 7.56 -0.22
CA GLU A 111 -13.97 7.38 -1.42
C GLU A 111 -13.21 7.76 -2.69
N GLU A 112 -12.45 8.87 -2.67
CA GLU A 112 -11.64 9.30 -3.81
C GLU A 112 -10.53 8.29 -4.15
N ILE A 113 -9.78 7.84 -3.14
CA ILE A 113 -8.69 6.88 -3.34
C ILE A 113 -9.23 5.51 -3.77
N SER A 114 -10.26 5.02 -3.09
CA SER A 114 -10.84 3.71 -3.40
C SER A 114 -11.55 3.69 -4.75
N ARG A 115 -12.23 4.77 -5.15
CA ARG A 115 -12.81 4.92 -6.49
C ARG A 115 -11.72 4.89 -7.56
N THR A 116 -10.64 5.65 -7.37
CA THR A 116 -9.50 5.66 -8.30
C THR A 116 -8.95 4.25 -8.54
N LEU A 117 -8.78 3.47 -7.46
CA LEU A 117 -8.30 2.10 -7.56
C LEU A 117 -9.34 1.18 -8.23
N LYS A 118 -10.61 1.25 -7.82
CA LYS A 118 -11.70 0.43 -8.39
C LYS A 118 -11.85 0.67 -9.89
N ASP A 119 -11.82 1.92 -10.32
CA ASP A 119 -11.91 2.30 -11.73
C ASP A 119 -10.73 1.76 -12.54
N TYR A 120 -9.51 1.83 -11.98
CA TYR A 120 -8.33 1.23 -12.61
C TYR A 120 -8.48 -0.29 -12.75
N LEU A 121 -8.89 -0.99 -11.68
CA LEU A 121 -9.07 -2.44 -11.69
C LEU A 121 -10.16 -2.86 -12.69
N LEU A 122 -11.28 -2.13 -12.73
CA LEU A 122 -12.38 -2.38 -13.66
C LEU A 122 -11.96 -2.16 -15.12
N LYS A 123 -11.28 -1.04 -15.40
CA LYS A 123 -10.83 -0.68 -16.76
C LYS A 123 -9.79 -1.64 -17.31
N THR A 124 -8.88 -2.11 -16.46
CA THR A 124 -7.74 -2.96 -16.90
C THR A 124 -8.06 -4.44 -16.86
N GLY A 125 -9.02 -4.87 -16.04
CA GLY A 125 -9.33 -6.29 -15.83
C GLY A 125 -8.17 -7.08 -15.23
N ILE A 126 -7.18 -6.40 -14.64
CA ILE A 126 -5.97 -7.04 -14.13
C ILE A 126 -6.29 -7.96 -12.96
N ALA A 127 -5.76 -9.19 -13.02
CA ALA A 127 -5.85 -10.13 -11.91
C ALA A 127 -5.08 -9.58 -10.70
N HIS A 128 -5.71 -9.62 -9.53
CA HIS A 128 -5.11 -9.13 -8.29
C HIS A 128 -5.48 -10.03 -7.12
N LYS A 129 -4.60 -10.08 -6.12
CA LYS A 129 -4.92 -10.66 -4.81
C LYS A 129 -5.35 -9.54 -3.88
N ARG A 130 -6.55 -9.64 -3.33
CA ARG A 130 -7.01 -8.75 -2.25
C ARG A 130 -6.71 -9.38 -0.91
N VAL A 131 -6.19 -8.59 0.03
CA VAL A 131 -5.96 -9.00 1.43
C VAL A 131 -6.43 -7.88 2.35
N TYR A 132 -7.01 -8.25 3.48
CA TYR A 132 -7.42 -7.28 4.48
C TYR A 132 -6.34 -7.06 5.54
N THR A 133 -6.30 -5.85 6.07
CA THR A 133 -5.35 -5.41 7.10
C THR A 133 -5.39 -6.35 8.30
N GLU A 134 -6.60 -6.78 8.67
CA GLU A 134 -6.86 -7.67 9.80
C GLU A 134 -6.29 -9.09 9.62
N ASP A 135 -5.99 -9.51 8.39
CA ASP A 135 -5.46 -10.85 8.07
C ASP A 135 -3.96 -10.82 7.76
N LEU A 136 -3.31 -9.64 7.78
CA LEU A 136 -1.94 -9.47 7.31
C LEU A 136 -0.95 -10.39 8.01
N ASP A 137 -1.04 -10.52 9.34
CA ASP A 137 -0.14 -11.38 10.11
C ASP A 137 -0.32 -12.86 9.75
N THR A 138 -1.56 -13.30 9.54
CA THR A 138 -1.87 -14.69 9.21
C THR A 138 -1.63 -15.05 7.74
N GLU A 139 -1.75 -14.08 6.83
CA GLU A 139 -1.57 -14.28 5.39
C GLU A 139 -0.15 -13.94 4.90
N ILE A 140 0.75 -13.49 5.77
CA ILE A 140 2.03 -12.91 5.32
C ILE A 140 2.85 -13.87 4.45
N ASP A 141 2.95 -15.15 4.82
CA ASP A 141 3.68 -16.14 4.04
C ASP A 141 3.07 -16.34 2.64
N ALA A 142 1.73 -16.36 2.56
CA ALA A 142 1.02 -16.47 1.29
C ALA A 142 1.17 -15.20 0.43
N ILE A 143 1.24 -14.02 1.05
CA ILE A 143 1.51 -12.75 0.38
C ILE A 143 2.94 -12.74 -0.19
N LEU A 144 3.93 -13.16 0.60
CA LEU A 144 5.32 -13.24 0.16
C LEU A 144 5.48 -14.23 -1.00
N ALA A 145 4.86 -15.41 -0.90
CA ALA A 145 4.82 -16.38 -1.99
C ALA A 145 4.05 -15.86 -3.22
N TYR A 146 3.06 -14.99 -3.05
CA TYR A 146 2.38 -14.31 -4.16
C TYR A 146 3.29 -13.32 -4.89
N LEU A 147 4.08 -12.55 -4.14
CA LEU A 147 4.98 -11.54 -4.69
C LEU A 147 6.31 -12.10 -5.21
N ALA A 148 6.73 -13.29 -4.74
CA ALA A 148 7.97 -13.93 -5.19
C ALA A 148 7.90 -14.52 -6.61
N ARG A 149 6.70 -14.70 -7.16
CA ARG A 149 6.42 -15.32 -8.48
C ARG A 149 7.08 -14.60 -9.66
#